data_AF-A0A0B1SLT8-F1
#
_entry.id   AF-A0A0B1SLT8-F1
#
_cell.length_a   1.000
_cell.length_b   1.000
_cell.length_c   1.000
_cell.angle_alpha   90.00
_cell.angle_beta   90.00
_cell.angle_gamma   90.00
#
_symmetry.space_group_name_H-M   'P 1'
#
loop_
_entity.id
_entity.type
_entity.pdbx_description
1 polymer ?
#
loop_
_entity_poly.entity_id
_entity_poly.type
_entity_poly.pdbx_seq_one_letter_code
_entity_poly.pdbx_strand_id
1 'polypeptide(L)'
;MNDDKALHDFLEAVCMEGIAVIKNGPTGTRSIVSDIGERIGLIHCTHFGKVFEVSTKPDASNKAYASEGGLPFHTDFPSLSHPPQLQMLHMVKRAEVGGNSLFVDGFHVAEQLRREKPDVFDILTKYSLEFIEEGFDVHDGPNGEPRRFDYNMCARHRTIKLDENGKVIKIQFGNAMRSWFYDCDPEKIQDIYRALKTFTDYCYPESNVLKFALEDGE
;
A
#
# COMPACT_ATOMS: atom_id res chain seq x y z
N MET A 1 20.48 12.35 -5.86
CA MET A 1 20.96 11.30 -6.79
C MET A 1 22.48 11.08 -6.73
N ASN A 2 23.32 12.12 -6.81
CA ASN A 2 24.79 11.95 -6.86
C ASN A 2 25.50 12.03 -5.49
N ASP A 3 24.75 12.09 -4.39
CA ASP A 3 25.27 12.18 -3.03
C ASP A 3 24.92 10.92 -2.26
N ASP A 4 25.94 10.10 -1.95
CA ASP A 4 25.79 8.83 -1.25
C ASP A 4 25.37 9.01 0.20
N LYS A 5 25.75 10.12 0.85
CA LYS A 5 25.31 10.41 2.21
C LYS A 5 23.82 10.73 2.22
N ALA A 6 23.35 11.54 1.28
CA ALA A 6 21.93 11.85 1.16
C ALA A 6 21.09 10.59 0.87
N LEU A 7 21.60 9.68 0.02
CA LEU A 7 20.95 8.41 -0.25
C LEU A 7 20.92 7.50 0.99
N HIS A 8 22.04 7.42 1.73
CA HIS A 8 22.11 6.69 2.99
C HIS A 8 21.07 7.20 3.99
N ASP A 9 21.05 8.51 4.25
CA ASP A 9 20.16 9.13 5.24
C ASP A 9 18.68 8.94 4.84
N PHE A 10 18.37 8.99 3.54
CA PHE A 10 17.04 8.68 3.01
C PHE A 10 16.64 7.21 3.28
N LEU A 11 17.52 6.26 2.96
CA LEU A 11 17.24 4.83 3.17
C LEU A 11 17.15 4.48 4.65
N GLU A 12 17.99 5.07 5.50
CA GLU A 12 17.93 4.91 6.95
C GLU A 12 16.59 5.43 7.50
N ALA A 13 16.14 6.62 7.07
CA ALA A 13 14.84 7.15 7.47
C ALA A 13 13.68 6.22 7.05
N VAL A 14 13.71 5.69 5.82
CA VAL A 14 12.71 4.71 5.36
C VAL A 14 12.73 3.44 6.22
N CYS A 15 13.91 2.92 6.57
CA CYS A 15 14.03 1.71 7.37
C CYS A 15 13.62 1.89 8.84
N MET A 16 13.91 3.06 9.43
CA MET A 16 13.67 3.33 10.85
C MET A 16 12.27 3.89 11.11
N GLU A 17 11.79 4.78 10.25
CA GLU A 17 10.51 5.51 10.42
C GLU A 17 9.39 4.97 9.50
N GLY A 18 9.73 4.13 8.51
CA GLY A 18 8.77 3.56 7.56
C GLY A 18 8.37 4.50 6.41
N ILE A 19 8.76 5.78 6.45
CA ILE A 19 8.44 6.78 5.44
C ILE A 19 9.50 7.88 5.40
N ALA A 20 9.81 8.38 4.20
CA ALA A 20 10.61 9.58 4.00
C ALA A 20 10.09 10.37 2.79
N VAL A 21 10.21 11.69 2.82
CA VAL A 21 9.79 12.59 1.74
C VAL A 21 11.01 13.31 1.18
N ILE A 22 11.21 13.23 -0.13
CA ILE A 22 12.27 13.95 -0.83
C ILE A 22 11.68 15.28 -1.31
N LYS A 23 12.19 16.39 -0.79
CA LYS A 23 11.70 17.73 -1.15
C LYS A 23 12.47 18.35 -2.30
N ASN A 24 11.83 19.29 -2.99
CA ASN A 24 12.42 20.07 -4.08
C ASN A 24 12.96 19.19 -5.23
N GLY A 25 12.28 18.08 -5.51
CA GLY A 25 12.60 17.27 -6.67
C GLY A 25 12.18 17.95 -7.98
N PRO A 26 12.63 17.41 -9.13
CA PRO A 26 12.25 17.96 -10.43
C PRO A 26 10.74 17.85 -10.67
N THR A 27 10.14 18.91 -11.21
CA THR A 27 8.69 18.96 -11.51
C THR A 27 8.40 18.53 -12.95
N GLY A 28 7.20 18.01 -13.20
CA GLY A 28 6.71 17.70 -14.56
C GLY A 28 7.42 16.53 -15.27
N THR A 29 8.33 15.83 -14.60
CA THR A 29 9.00 14.63 -15.12
C THR A 29 8.40 13.36 -14.54
N ARG A 30 8.47 12.28 -15.32
CA ARG A 30 7.92 10.97 -14.96
C ARG A 30 9.02 9.94 -14.64
N SER A 31 10.29 10.26 -14.86
CA SER A 31 11.41 9.32 -14.72
C SER A 31 11.90 9.14 -13.28
N ILE A 32 11.54 10.06 -12.37
CA ILE A 32 12.16 10.18 -11.04
C ILE A 32 12.06 8.89 -10.22
N VAL A 33 10.90 8.22 -10.25
CA VAL A 33 10.70 6.94 -9.56
C VAL A 33 11.64 5.87 -10.12
N SER A 34 11.81 5.80 -11.44
CA SER A 34 12.74 4.87 -12.08
C SER A 34 14.19 5.19 -11.73
N ASP A 35 14.58 6.47 -11.83
CA ASP A 35 15.95 6.92 -11.59
C ASP A 35 16.38 6.61 -10.13
N ILE A 36 15.51 6.88 -9.15
CA ILE A 36 15.75 6.56 -7.74
C ILE A 36 15.72 5.05 -7.50
N GLY A 37 14.74 4.34 -8.07
CA GLY A 37 14.60 2.89 -7.92
C GLY A 37 15.82 2.13 -8.41
N GLU A 38 16.35 2.50 -9.58
CA GLU A 38 17.55 1.91 -10.16
C GLU A 38 18.83 2.28 -9.40
N ARG A 39 18.84 3.42 -8.71
CA ARG A 39 19.95 3.79 -7.81
C ARG A 39 19.96 2.95 -6.53
N ILE A 40 18.78 2.61 -5.99
CA ILE A 40 18.66 1.79 -4.77
C ILE A 40 18.89 0.31 -5.10
N GLY A 41 18.34 -0.18 -6.21
CA GLY A 41 18.45 -1.57 -6.60
C GLY A 41 17.55 -1.94 -7.79
N LEU A 42 16.70 -2.96 -7.60
CA LEU A 42 15.81 -3.46 -8.64
C LEU A 42 14.37 -3.02 -8.38
N ILE A 43 13.74 -2.44 -9.41
CA ILE A 43 12.31 -2.13 -9.39
C ILE A 43 11.53 -3.42 -9.56
N HIS A 44 10.63 -3.71 -8.61
CA HIS A 44 9.77 -4.88 -8.66
C HIS A 44 8.65 -4.66 -9.69
N CYS A 45 8.80 -5.27 -10.87
CA CYS A 45 7.78 -5.21 -11.91
C CYS A 45 6.53 -6.00 -11.49
N THR A 46 5.37 -5.36 -11.48
CA THR A 46 4.08 -6.00 -11.21
C THR A 46 3.27 -6.17 -12.50
N HIS A 47 2.02 -6.62 -12.36
CA HIS A 47 1.06 -6.67 -13.47
C HIS A 47 0.57 -5.27 -13.92
N PHE A 48 0.94 -4.19 -13.22
CA PHE A 48 0.78 -2.80 -13.69
C PHE A 48 2.07 -2.25 -14.34
N GLY A 49 3.09 -3.10 -14.57
CA GLY A 49 4.37 -2.71 -15.13
C GLY A 49 5.41 -2.34 -14.06
N LYS A 50 6.49 -1.65 -14.50
CA LYS A 50 7.58 -1.22 -13.61
C LYS A 50 7.26 0.05 -12.83
N VAL A 51 6.65 1.02 -13.50
CA VAL A 51 6.18 2.29 -12.95
C VAL A 51 4.83 2.57 -13.61
N PHE A 52 3.86 3.02 -12.83
CA PHE A 52 2.51 3.31 -13.29
C PHE A 52 2.08 4.72 -12.86
N GLU A 53 1.24 5.35 -13.67
CA GLU A 53 0.73 6.69 -13.42
C GLU A 53 -0.60 6.63 -12.66
N VAL A 54 -0.65 7.32 -11.52
CA VAL A 54 -1.88 7.49 -10.74
C VAL A 54 -2.54 8.82 -11.11
N SER A 55 -3.57 8.73 -11.94
CA SER A 55 -4.42 9.85 -12.32
C SER A 55 -5.87 9.39 -12.43
N THR A 56 -6.81 10.32 -12.34
CA THR A 56 -8.23 10.00 -12.49
C THR A 56 -8.51 9.53 -13.91
N LYS A 57 -9.12 8.36 -14.05
CA LYS A 57 -9.48 7.78 -15.35
C LYS A 57 -11.01 7.68 -15.45
N PRO A 58 -11.62 8.06 -16.60
CA PRO A 58 -13.07 7.92 -16.80
C PRO A 58 -13.56 6.47 -16.62
N ASP A 59 -12.75 5.50 -17.04
CA ASP A 59 -13.00 4.06 -16.91
C ASP A 59 -12.01 3.43 -15.89
N ALA A 60 -12.15 3.81 -14.62
CA ALA A 60 -11.25 3.34 -13.55
C ALA A 60 -11.46 1.84 -13.23
N SER A 61 -10.51 0.99 -13.61
CA SER A 61 -10.46 -0.43 -13.22
C SER A 61 -10.01 -0.65 -11.76
N ASN A 62 -9.41 0.37 -11.14
CA ASN A 62 -8.92 0.34 -9.76
C ASN A 62 -9.39 1.60 -9.01
N LYS A 63 -9.73 1.45 -7.72
CA LYS A 63 -10.16 2.56 -6.86
C LYS A 63 -9.12 3.69 -6.79
N ALA A 64 -7.84 3.38 -6.97
CA ALA A 64 -6.78 4.40 -7.04
C ALA A 64 -6.98 5.43 -8.17
N TYR A 65 -7.74 5.08 -9.22
CA TYR A 65 -8.03 5.95 -10.35
C TYR A 65 -9.43 6.59 -10.28
N ALA A 66 -10.19 6.35 -9.20
CA ALA A 66 -11.54 6.89 -9.04
C ALA A 66 -11.49 8.37 -8.64
N SER A 67 -12.34 9.20 -9.26
CA SER A 67 -12.37 10.65 -9.04
C SER A 67 -13.12 11.09 -7.78
N GLU A 68 -13.88 10.20 -7.13
CA GLU A 68 -14.77 10.53 -6.01
C GLU A 68 -14.43 9.73 -4.75
N GLY A 69 -14.06 10.44 -3.69
CA GLY A 69 -13.81 9.89 -2.36
C GLY A 69 -12.33 9.69 -2.04
N GLY A 70 -12.00 9.70 -0.74
CA GLY A 70 -10.66 9.34 -0.27
C GLY A 70 -10.45 7.82 -0.31
N LEU A 71 -9.24 7.39 -0.63
CA LEU A 71 -8.83 6.00 -0.43
C LEU A 71 -8.73 5.74 1.09
N PRO A 72 -9.49 4.77 1.64
CA PRO A 72 -9.30 4.37 3.03
C PRO A 72 -7.89 3.85 3.26
N PHE A 73 -7.43 3.79 4.51
CA PHE A 73 -6.14 3.19 4.82
C PHE A 73 -6.06 1.76 4.26
N HIS A 74 -4.95 1.48 3.58
CA HIS A 74 -4.70 0.19 2.94
C HIS A 74 -3.19 -0.01 2.76
N THR A 75 -2.84 -1.24 2.45
CA THR A 75 -1.54 -1.66 1.94
C THR A 75 -1.73 -2.12 0.50
N ASP A 76 -0.86 -1.70 -0.40
CA ASP A 76 -0.96 -2.03 -1.81
C ASP A 76 -0.68 -3.52 -2.11
N PHE A 77 -1.20 -3.98 -3.24
CA PHE A 77 -0.97 -5.31 -3.79
C PHE A 77 -1.23 -6.50 -2.84
N PRO A 78 -2.31 -6.52 -2.02
CA PRO A 78 -2.62 -7.67 -1.18
C PRO A 78 -2.91 -8.95 -1.99
N SER A 79 -3.26 -8.82 -3.27
CA SER A 79 -3.47 -9.91 -4.23
C SER A 79 -2.20 -10.69 -4.58
N LEU A 80 -1.01 -10.16 -4.26
CA LEU A 80 0.28 -10.85 -4.45
C LEU A 80 0.68 -11.63 -3.20
N SER A 81 1.26 -12.83 -3.37
CA SER A 81 1.82 -13.60 -2.23
C SER A 81 2.98 -12.87 -1.56
N HIS A 82 3.73 -12.09 -2.33
CA HIS A 82 4.83 -11.24 -1.87
C HIS A 82 4.63 -9.81 -2.38
N PRO A 83 3.78 -9.01 -1.72
CA PRO A 83 3.57 -7.61 -2.09
C PRO A 83 4.86 -6.80 -1.98
N PRO A 84 4.99 -5.69 -2.74
CA PRO A 84 6.13 -4.79 -2.63
C PRO A 84 6.32 -4.31 -1.18
N GLN A 85 7.57 -4.32 -0.72
CA GLN A 85 7.92 -3.92 0.66
C GLN A 85 8.19 -2.42 0.78
N LEU A 86 8.49 -1.75 -0.34
CA LEU A 86 8.71 -0.32 -0.44
C LEU A 86 7.88 0.20 -1.61
N GLN A 87 7.18 1.31 -1.39
CA GLN A 87 6.45 2.04 -2.40
C GLN A 87 7.04 3.44 -2.55
N MET A 88 7.25 3.87 -3.79
CA MET A 88 7.69 5.22 -4.12
C MET A 88 6.59 5.88 -4.94
N LEU A 89 6.18 7.08 -4.52
CA LEU A 89 5.21 7.91 -5.23
C LEU A 89 5.87 9.26 -5.50
N HIS A 90 5.69 9.77 -6.72
CA HIS A 90 6.19 11.07 -7.13
C HIS A 90 5.02 11.95 -7.56
N MET A 91 4.90 13.12 -6.95
CA MET A 91 3.86 14.10 -7.25
C MET A 91 4.23 14.89 -8.50
N VAL A 92 3.79 14.40 -9.65
CA VAL A 92 3.99 15.11 -10.94
C VAL A 92 3.16 16.38 -11.01
N LYS A 93 1.92 16.32 -10.52
CA LYS A 93 0.97 17.44 -10.49
C LYS A 93 -0.04 17.22 -9.37
N ARG A 94 -0.04 18.11 -8.38
CA ARG A 94 -0.97 18.10 -7.25
C ARG A 94 -2.37 18.54 -7.68
N ALA A 95 -3.36 18.08 -6.91
CA ALA A 95 -4.74 18.53 -7.06
C ALA A 95 -4.90 19.99 -6.60
N GLU A 96 -5.81 20.73 -7.25
CA GLU A 96 -6.15 22.10 -6.83
C GLU A 96 -6.84 22.13 -5.47
N VAL A 97 -7.64 21.09 -5.16
CA VAL A 97 -8.40 20.95 -3.91
C VAL A 97 -8.29 19.51 -3.41
N GLY A 98 -8.01 19.33 -2.11
CA GLY A 98 -7.91 18.01 -1.50
C GLY A 98 -6.61 17.29 -1.85
N GLY A 99 -6.67 15.95 -1.95
CA GLY A 99 -5.51 15.13 -2.33
C GLY A 99 -4.41 15.00 -1.27
N ASN A 100 -4.71 15.28 0.00
CA ASN A 100 -3.74 15.07 1.09
C ASN A 100 -3.37 13.59 1.20
N SER A 101 -2.08 13.32 1.39
CA SER A 101 -1.59 12.01 1.74
C SER A 101 -1.84 11.75 3.23
N LEU A 102 -2.32 10.54 3.53
CA LEU A 102 -2.57 10.06 4.88
C LEU A 102 -1.78 8.78 5.09
N PHE A 103 -1.06 8.72 6.21
CA PHE A 103 -0.29 7.55 6.63
C PHE A 103 -0.62 7.19 8.06
N VAL A 104 -0.48 5.91 8.38
CA VAL A 104 -0.67 5.35 9.72
C VAL A 104 0.37 4.26 9.93
N ASP A 105 1.00 4.23 11.11
CA ASP A 105 1.88 3.12 11.48
C ASP A 105 1.03 1.91 11.90
N GLY A 106 0.93 0.95 10.98
CA GLY A 106 0.17 -0.27 11.21
C GLY A 106 0.79 -1.19 12.28
N PHE A 107 2.11 -1.11 12.53
CA PHE A 107 2.75 -1.86 13.61
C PHE A 107 2.39 -1.25 14.96
N HIS A 108 2.41 0.08 15.06
CA HIS A 108 1.94 0.79 16.25
C HIS A 108 0.48 0.45 16.58
N VAL A 109 -0.41 0.50 15.58
CA VAL A 109 -1.83 0.13 15.74
C VAL A 109 -1.99 -1.33 16.19
N ALA A 110 -1.24 -2.26 15.60
CA ALA A 110 -1.27 -3.66 16.00
C ALA A 110 -0.84 -3.85 17.47
N GLU A 111 0.19 -3.15 17.93
CA GLU A 111 0.62 -3.22 19.34
C GLU A 111 -0.35 -2.53 20.31
N GLN A 112 -1.01 -1.43 19.90
CA GLN A 112 -2.12 -0.85 20.66
C GLN A 112 -3.24 -1.88 20.87
N LEU A 113 -3.65 -2.58 19.81
CA LEU A 113 -4.66 -3.64 19.90
C LEU A 113 -4.20 -4.81 20.74
N ARG A 114 -2.94 -5.25 20.63
CA ARG A 114 -2.39 -6.33 21.45
C ARG A 114 -2.55 -6.03 22.95
N ARG A 115 -2.34 -4.78 23.36
CA ARG A 115 -2.47 -4.34 24.75
C ARG A 115 -3.93 -4.13 25.19
N GLU A 116 -4.74 -3.52 24.34
CA GLU A 116 -6.06 -3.00 24.75
C GLU A 116 -7.23 -3.93 24.38
N LYS A 117 -7.06 -4.73 23.33
CA LYS A 117 -8.06 -5.63 22.74
C LYS A 117 -7.40 -6.94 22.29
N PRO A 118 -6.82 -7.73 23.22
CA PRO A 118 -6.09 -8.96 22.87
C PRO A 118 -6.95 -9.94 22.05
N ASP A 119 -8.24 -10.07 22.35
CA ASP A 119 -9.15 -10.93 21.57
C ASP A 119 -9.27 -10.51 20.10
N VAL A 120 -9.24 -9.20 19.82
CA VAL A 120 -9.26 -8.65 18.45
C VAL A 120 -7.92 -8.92 17.76
N PHE A 121 -6.82 -8.69 18.47
CA PHE A 121 -5.48 -9.00 17.97
C PHE A 121 -5.33 -10.47 17.60
N ASP A 122 -5.83 -11.38 18.43
CA ASP A 122 -5.82 -12.82 18.19
C ASP A 122 -6.61 -13.22 16.93
N ILE A 123 -7.78 -12.61 16.70
CA ILE A 123 -8.57 -12.84 15.48
C ILE A 123 -7.77 -12.40 14.24
N LEU A 124 -7.18 -11.21 14.28
CA LEU A 124 -6.47 -10.60 13.14
C LEU A 124 -5.12 -11.26 12.83
N THR A 125 -4.55 -11.99 13.80
CA THR A 125 -3.33 -12.78 13.62
C THR A 125 -3.62 -14.25 13.28
N LYS A 126 -4.83 -14.74 13.52
CA LYS A 126 -5.21 -16.14 13.29
C LYS A 126 -5.79 -16.36 11.90
N TYR A 127 -6.83 -15.60 11.53
CA TYR A 127 -7.58 -15.84 10.30
C TYR A 127 -6.96 -15.11 9.11
N SER A 128 -6.76 -15.84 8.01
CA SER A 128 -6.32 -15.27 6.74
C SER A 128 -7.50 -14.75 5.94
N LEU A 129 -7.32 -13.59 5.31
CA LEU A 129 -8.23 -13.02 4.34
C LEU A 129 -7.70 -13.27 2.93
N GLU A 130 -8.60 -13.62 2.02
CA GLU A 130 -8.30 -13.75 0.61
C GLU A 130 -8.45 -12.40 -0.09
N PHE A 131 -7.52 -12.12 -1.00
CA PHE A 131 -7.52 -10.92 -1.84
C PHE A 131 -7.39 -11.34 -3.29
N ILE A 132 -8.26 -10.78 -4.13
CA ILE A 132 -8.34 -11.06 -5.56
C ILE A 132 -8.19 -9.78 -6.36
N GLU A 133 -7.50 -9.88 -7.49
CA GLU A 133 -7.36 -8.81 -8.45
C GLU A 133 -7.36 -9.41 -9.86
N GLU A 134 -8.46 -9.18 -10.57
CA GLU A 134 -8.70 -9.72 -11.91
C GLU A 134 -8.94 -8.57 -12.88
N GLY A 135 -8.32 -8.63 -14.05
CA GLY A 135 -8.43 -7.57 -15.03
C GLY A 135 -7.39 -7.68 -16.12
N PHE A 136 -7.11 -6.55 -16.73
CA PHE A 136 -6.03 -6.41 -17.70
C PHE A 136 -5.40 -5.03 -17.58
N ASP A 137 -4.16 -4.94 -18.01
CA ASP A 137 -3.47 -3.67 -18.25
C ASP A 137 -2.87 -3.68 -19.67
N VAL A 138 -2.37 -2.54 -20.13
CA VAL A 138 -1.75 -2.38 -21.46
C VAL A 138 -0.35 -1.83 -21.26
N HIS A 139 0.63 -2.59 -21.73
CA HIS A 139 2.04 -2.24 -21.60
C HIS A 139 2.69 -2.09 -22.97
N ASP A 140 3.80 -1.36 -23.04
CA ASP A 140 4.62 -1.30 -24.25
C ASP A 140 5.24 -2.68 -24.53
N GLY A 141 4.99 -3.22 -25.72
CA GLY A 141 5.59 -4.45 -26.19
C GLY A 141 7.06 -4.27 -26.59
N PRO A 142 7.79 -5.36 -26.89
CA PRO A 142 9.21 -5.30 -27.29
C PRO A 142 9.49 -4.41 -28.51
N ASN A 143 8.47 -4.15 -29.33
CA ASN A 143 8.54 -3.35 -30.55
C ASN A 143 7.95 -1.93 -30.37
N GLY A 144 7.58 -1.54 -29.14
CA GLY A 144 6.88 -0.28 -28.84
C GLY A 144 5.37 -0.30 -29.09
N GLU A 145 4.82 -1.41 -29.58
CA GLU A 145 3.37 -1.56 -29.80
C GLU A 145 2.64 -1.91 -28.49
N PRO A 146 1.48 -1.29 -28.19
CA PRO A 146 0.69 -1.60 -27.01
C PRO A 146 0.29 -3.08 -26.97
N ARG A 147 0.54 -3.74 -25.84
CA ARG A 147 0.21 -5.14 -25.61
C ARG A 147 -0.64 -5.28 -24.36
N ARG A 148 -1.83 -5.86 -24.53
CA ARG A 148 -2.71 -6.25 -23.43
C ARG A 148 -2.07 -7.38 -22.61
N PHE A 149 -2.11 -7.23 -21.30
CA PHE A 149 -1.70 -8.23 -20.32
C PHE A 149 -2.87 -8.50 -19.37
N ASP A 150 -3.48 -9.68 -19.50
CA ASP A 150 -4.54 -10.13 -18.62
C ASP A 150 -3.95 -10.77 -17.35
N TYR A 151 -4.53 -10.44 -16.21
CA TYR A 151 -4.11 -10.97 -14.91
C TYR A 151 -5.31 -11.48 -14.09
N ASN A 152 -5.04 -12.52 -13.32
CA ASN A 152 -5.93 -13.05 -12.30
C ASN A 152 -5.05 -13.44 -11.10
N MET A 153 -4.99 -12.55 -10.12
CA MET A 153 -4.14 -12.69 -8.95
C MET A 153 -4.99 -13.05 -7.74
N CYS A 154 -4.51 -13.98 -6.94
CA CYS A 154 -5.14 -14.37 -5.68
C CYS A 154 -4.06 -14.68 -4.63
N ALA A 155 -4.18 -14.06 -3.47
CA ALA A 155 -3.33 -14.36 -2.32
C ALA A 155 -4.10 -14.28 -1.02
N ARG A 156 -3.57 -14.95 0.01
CA ARG A 156 -4.14 -14.96 1.36
C ARG A 156 -3.14 -14.38 2.34
N HIS A 157 -3.58 -13.42 3.14
CA HIS A 157 -2.77 -12.80 4.18
C HIS A 157 -3.58 -12.67 5.46
N ARG A 158 -2.91 -12.80 6.60
CA ARG A 158 -3.44 -12.32 7.87
C ARG A 158 -3.31 -10.81 7.92
N THR A 159 -4.24 -10.14 8.57
CA THR A 159 -4.17 -8.68 8.73
C THR A 159 -2.93 -8.28 9.52
N ILE A 160 -2.61 -9.05 10.56
CA ILE A 160 -1.39 -8.88 11.36
C ILE A 160 -0.59 -10.19 11.23
N LYS A 161 0.60 -10.12 10.65
CA LYS A 161 1.52 -11.27 10.59
C LYS A 161 2.57 -11.14 11.68
N LEU A 162 2.77 -12.24 12.40
CA LEU A 162 3.80 -12.36 13.42
C LEU A 162 4.97 -13.23 12.93
N ASP A 163 6.15 -13.00 13.47
CA ASP A 163 7.26 -13.96 13.42
C ASP A 163 7.10 -15.07 14.47
N GLU A 164 8.10 -15.96 14.55
CA GLU A 164 8.16 -17.06 15.52
C GLU A 164 8.23 -16.61 16.99
N ASN A 165 8.66 -15.38 17.25
CA ASN A 165 8.76 -14.78 18.58
C ASN A 165 7.53 -13.93 18.94
N GLY A 166 6.52 -13.88 18.06
CA GLY A 166 5.32 -13.07 18.25
C GLY A 166 5.51 -11.58 17.97
N LYS A 167 6.60 -11.16 17.30
CA LYS A 167 6.79 -9.78 16.85
C LYS A 167 5.95 -9.52 15.60
N VAL A 168 5.29 -8.36 15.52
CA VAL A 168 4.61 -7.94 14.28
C VAL A 168 5.67 -7.68 13.20
N ILE A 169 5.51 -8.33 12.04
CA ILE A 169 6.45 -8.20 10.91
C ILE A 169 5.80 -7.72 9.63
N LYS A 170 4.46 -7.79 9.52
CA LYS A 170 3.74 -7.32 8.33
C LYS A 170 2.29 -7.01 8.68
N ILE A 171 1.79 -5.92 8.11
CA ILE A 171 0.36 -5.62 8.04
C ILE A 171 -0.09 -5.85 6.61
N GLN A 172 -1.25 -6.51 6.44
CA GLN A 172 -1.94 -6.55 5.15
C GLN A 172 -3.39 -6.14 5.38
N PHE A 173 -3.73 -4.94 4.92
CA PHE A 173 -5.01 -4.32 5.22
C PHE A 173 -5.56 -3.59 4.01
N GLY A 174 -6.89 -3.52 3.91
CA GLY A 174 -7.58 -2.87 2.80
C GLY A 174 -8.85 -3.61 2.41
N ASN A 175 -9.83 -2.87 1.91
CA ASN A 175 -11.14 -3.42 1.56
C ASN A 175 -11.34 -3.61 0.06
N ALA A 176 -10.60 -2.89 -0.79
CA ALA A 176 -10.87 -2.81 -2.22
C ALA A 176 -10.72 -4.16 -2.95
N MET A 177 -9.71 -4.95 -2.57
CA MET A 177 -9.38 -6.24 -3.21
C MET A 177 -9.77 -7.45 -2.36
N ARG A 178 -10.39 -7.26 -1.19
CA ARG A 178 -10.73 -8.37 -0.30
C ARG A 178 -11.85 -9.20 -0.93
N SER A 179 -11.60 -10.49 -1.10
CA SER A 179 -12.53 -11.46 -1.67
C SER A 179 -13.75 -11.66 -0.76
N TRP A 180 -14.76 -12.31 -1.33
CA TRP A 180 -15.95 -12.79 -0.63
C TRP A 180 -15.69 -14.07 0.18
N PHE A 181 -14.59 -14.77 -0.10
CA PHE A 181 -14.26 -16.04 0.52
C PHE A 181 -13.61 -15.87 1.90
N TYR A 182 -14.06 -16.68 2.86
CA TYR A 182 -13.52 -16.77 4.22
C TYR A 182 -13.25 -18.24 4.57
N ASP A 183 -11.99 -18.54 4.86
CA ASP A 183 -11.54 -19.89 5.23
C ASP A 183 -11.71 -20.12 6.74
N CYS A 184 -12.97 -20.15 7.21
CA CYS A 184 -13.31 -20.34 8.61
C CYS A 184 -14.73 -20.90 8.80
N ASP A 185 -15.05 -21.34 10.02
CA ASP A 185 -16.42 -21.68 10.39
C ASP A 185 -17.34 -20.46 10.22
N PRO A 186 -18.59 -20.63 9.72
CA PRO A 186 -19.51 -19.52 9.45
C PRO A 186 -19.76 -18.60 10.66
N GLU A 187 -19.77 -19.17 11.86
CA GLU A 187 -19.97 -18.47 13.13
C GLU A 187 -18.88 -17.43 13.42
N LYS A 188 -17.67 -17.61 12.85
CA LYS A 188 -16.53 -16.71 13.05
C LYS A 188 -16.51 -15.52 12.09
N ILE A 189 -17.28 -15.57 11.01
CA ILE A 189 -17.30 -14.50 10.00
C ILE A 189 -17.61 -13.16 10.65
N GLN A 190 -18.65 -13.09 11.50
CA GLN A 190 -19.04 -11.84 12.14
C GLN A 190 -17.96 -11.31 13.11
N ASP A 191 -17.25 -12.20 13.80
CA ASP A 191 -16.16 -11.82 14.70
C ASP A 191 -14.97 -11.25 13.91
N ILE A 192 -14.65 -11.82 12.75
CA ILE A 192 -13.62 -11.29 11.85
C ILE A 192 -14.01 -9.89 11.35
N TYR A 193 -15.27 -9.68 10.94
CA TYR A 193 -15.73 -8.34 10.53
C TYR A 193 -15.65 -7.32 11.67
N ARG A 194 -16.05 -7.69 12.90
CA ARG A 194 -15.91 -6.81 14.07
C ARG A 194 -14.44 -6.48 14.35
N ALA A 195 -13.56 -7.47 14.29
CA ALA A 195 -12.13 -7.27 14.49
C ALA A 195 -11.52 -6.33 13.43
N LEU A 196 -11.87 -6.51 12.15
CA LEU A 196 -11.43 -5.62 11.06
C LEU A 196 -11.95 -4.21 11.24
N LYS A 197 -13.21 -4.05 11.69
CA LYS A 197 -13.78 -2.74 12.00
C LYS A 197 -13.03 -2.08 13.16
N THR A 198 -12.71 -2.82 14.22
CA THR A 198 -11.93 -2.29 15.34
C THR A 198 -10.52 -1.88 14.90
N PHE A 199 -9.84 -2.67 14.08
CA PHE A 199 -8.54 -2.28 13.50
C PHE A 199 -8.65 -0.99 12.69
N THR A 200 -9.68 -0.89 11.85
CA THR A 200 -9.99 0.32 11.08
C THR A 200 -10.17 1.52 12.03
N ASP A 201 -10.96 1.38 13.09
CA ASP A 201 -11.24 2.46 14.03
C ASP A 201 -9.99 2.92 14.78
N TYR A 202 -9.03 2.03 15.03
CA TYR A 202 -7.73 2.38 15.61
C TYR A 202 -6.79 3.06 14.61
N CYS A 203 -7.03 2.98 13.30
CA CYS A 203 -6.20 3.68 12.32
C CYS A 203 -6.54 5.18 12.19
N TYR A 204 -7.78 5.58 12.48
CA TYR A 204 -8.28 6.94 12.28
C TYR A 204 -8.17 7.96 13.44
N PRO A 205 -7.78 7.62 14.70
CA PRO A 205 -7.55 8.65 15.71
C PRO A 205 -6.43 9.58 15.27
N GLU A 206 -6.56 10.89 15.51
CA GLU A 206 -5.56 11.89 15.10
C GLU A 206 -4.16 11.60 15.64
N SER A 207 -4.06 10.95 16.81
CA SER A 207 -2.78 10.54 17.40
C SER A 207 -2.02 9.48 16.59
N ASN A 208 -2.71 8.76 15.70
CA ASN A 208 -2.13 7.69 14.88
C ASN A 208 -1.95 8.10 13.41
N VAL A 209 -2.50 9.25 13.00
CA VAL A 209 -2.53 9.67 11.60
C VAL A 209 -1.47 10.74 11.33
N LEU A 210 -0.57 10.43 10.40
CA LEU A 210 0.29 11.42 9.77
C LEU A 210 -0.40 11.95 8.51
N LYS A 211 -0.58 13.27 8.43
CA LYS A 211 -1.25 13.94 7.31
C LYS A 211 -0.41 15.07 6.78
N PHE A 212 -0.15 15.05 5.47
CA PHE A 212 0.49 16.16 4.76
C PHE A 212 0.07 16.19 3.29
N ALA A 213 0.25 17.33 2.64
CA ALA A 213 0.12 17.45 1.20
C ALA A 213 1.51 17.33 0.56
N LEU A 214 1.59 16.65 -0.58
CA LEU A 214 2.78 16.68 -1.43
C LEU A 214 2.66 17.85 -2.41
N GLU A 215 3.76 18.55 -2.60
CA GLU A 215 3.90 19.57 -3.64
C GLU A 215 4.40 18.95 -4.95
N ASP A 216 4.22 19.67 -6.06
CA ASP A 216 4.77 19.25 -7.35
C ASP A 216 6.30 19.04 -7.20
N GLY A 217 6.78 17.89 -7.64
CA GLY A 217 8.20 17.53 -7.57
C GLY A 217 8.60 16.70 -6.35
N GLU A 218 7.72 16.55 -5.35
CA GLU A 218 7.97 15.70 -4.16
C GLU A 218 7.69 14.21 -4.41
#